data_AF-A0A9E1DPS2-F1
#
_entry.id   AF-A0A9E1DPS2-F1
#
_cell.length_a   1.000
_cell.length_b   1.000
_cell.length_c   1.000
_cell.angle_alpha   90.00
_cell.angle_beta   90.00
_cell.angle_gamma   90.00
#
_symmetry.space_group_name_H-M   'P 1'
#
loop_
_entity.id
_entity.type
_entity.pdbx_description
1 polymer ?
#
loop_
_entity_poly.entity_id
_entity_poly.type
_entity_poly.pdbx_seq_one_letter_code
_entity_poly.pdbx_strand_id
1 'polypeptide(L)'
;MNRWIGIPCGLALVAALPGCGKGGSVETIAQAVTDQPNCLAGQDRLWSALYREVDERGSLPESSAVESSVRSLVRDGAQADALAAAYSTISRGVRFLDRDAAMIRLAEMEIGDRTTADKSAEQDEVEAGLSRALDASVAALGACPNPGVTPPVAAPGADSVPLFEAWRTTVAAPLYGAYKEFSVGYQSCNAVAITALTLSSPSLDGITVTGDHVSGTGLTREVTDAAAVFRTNPYYAGRRSPAGGCFTATGSPLIYDYGGKPYASSAAGSAIDLFKNAGTGTSALGVDCSGFVTTAVLTAGLRLKQNVSNKAPQSGGVNAAMYTNPSANGLTCFARLTSTKTEEIRSGDVIASTGHVVMVDKVKDDPFGIAAAKTAADCDRASVSNFRFTIIQSSPSKSGIGMNRYLASEYFAGTTGMKTGMTAYARSFCRVRLGLDPPTTLANTTQAVIVRHQGGAACTDARIPLAGESCLAGCGTVTASSL
;
A
#
# COMPACT_ATOMS: atom_id res chain seq x y z
N MET A 1 16.25 32.79 -70.70
CA MET A 1 17.05 32.56 -69.47
C MET A 1 16.30 33.28 -68.35
N ASN A 2 15.70 32.70 -67.32
CA ASN A 2 15.74 31.38 -66.71
C ASN A 2 14.32 30.86 -66.45
N ARG A 3 14.19 29.53 -66.50
CA ARG A 3 12.99 28.73 -66.33
C ARG A 3 12.49 28.76 -64.88
N TRP A 4 11.19 28.88 -64.67
CA TRP A 4 10.51 28.34 -63.49
C TRP A 4 9.54 27.26 -63.96
N ILE A 5 9.77 26.06 -63.46
CA ILE A 5 9.08 24.81 -63.77
C ILE A 5 7.94 24.67 -62.77
N GLY A 6 6.73 24.40 -63.27
CA GLY A 6 5.61 23.98 -62.46
C GLY A 6 5.75 22.52 -62.02
N ILE A 7 5.34 22.23 -60.79
CA ILE A 7 4.96 20.89 -60.34
C ILE A 7 3.61 21.03 -59.61
N PRO A 8 2.56 20.30 -60.02
CA PRO A 8 1.32 20.19 -59.28
C PRO A 8 1.42 19.01 -58.31
N CYS A 9 1.21 19.23 -57.02
CA CYS A 9 0.94 18.16 -56.07
C CYS A 9 -0.28 18.55 -55.23
N GLY A 10 -1.42 18.01 -55.62
CA GLY A 10 -2.55 17.87 -54.73
C GLY A 10 -2.18 16.88 -53.62
N LEU A 11 -2.19 17.37 -52.39
CA LEU A 11 -2.45 16.56 -51.22
C LEU A 11 -3.62 17.24 -50.50
N ALA A 12 -4.80 16.64 -50.64
CA ALA A 12 -5.91 16.93 -49.75
C ALA A 12 -5.49 16.45 -48.37
N LEU A 13 -5.18 17.41 -47.49
CA LEU A 13 -5.04 17.17 -46.06
C LEU A 13 -6.43 16.75 -45.55
N VAL A 14 -6.67 15.44 -45.46
CA VAL A 14 -7.73 14.91 -44.60
C VAL A 14 -7.27 15.22 -43.18
N ALA A 15 -7.75 16.34 -42.65
CA ALA A 15 -7.74 16.60 -41.23
C ALA A 15 -8.62 15.54 -40.57
N ALA A 16 -8.01 14.39 -40.26
CA ALA A 16 -8.52 13.48 -39.25
C ALA A 16 -8.38 14.23 -37.91
N LEU A 17 -9.38 15.06 -37.61
CA LEU A 17 -9.67 15.40 -36.23
C LEU A 17 -9.90 14.06 -35.52
N PRO A 18 -9.09 13.67 -34.52
CA PRO A 18 -9.50 12.61 -33.63
C PRO A 18 -10.72 13.19 -32.91
N GLY A 19 -11.90 12.85 -33.40
CA GLY A 19 -13.10 13.01 -32.63
C GLY A 19 -12.83 12.27 -31.34
N CYS A 20 -12.65 12.99 -30.24
CA CYS A 20 -12.80 12.49 -28.88
C CYS A 20 -14.28 12.09 -28.72
N GLY A 21 -14.70 11.09 -29.48
CA GLY A 21 -15.92 10.37 -29.23
C GLY A 21 -15.73 9.75 -27.86
N LYS A 22 -16.62 10.09 -26.95
CA LYS A 22 -16.86 9.32 -25.74
C LYS A 22 -17.23 7.90 -26.18
N GLY A 23 -16.25 7.08 -26.54
CA GLY A 23 -16.42 5.64 -26.57
C GLY A 23 -17.06 5.28 -25.24
N GLY A 24 -18.18 4.56 -25.30
CA GLY A 24 -18.93 4.25 -24.09
C GLY A 24 -17.99 3.56 -23.11
N SER A 25 -18.14 3.81 -21.81
CA SER A 25 -17.30 3.15 -20.81
C SER A 25 -17.38 1.62 -20.89
N VAL A 26 -18.55 1.12 -21.30
CA VAL A 26 -18.80 -0.27 -21.67
C VAL A 26 -17.82 -0.78 -22.74
N GLU A 27 -17.61 -0.02 -23.82
CA GLU A 27 -16.69 -0.37 -24.90
C GLU A 27 -15.24 -0.33 -24.42
N THR A 28 -14.88 0.63 -23.57
CA THR A 28 -13.52 0.74 -23.02
C THR A 28 -13.18 -0.45 -22.12
N ILE A 29 -14.10 -0.89 -21.27
CA ILE A 29 -13.92 -2.08 -20.42
C ILE A 29 -13.88 -3.33 -21.29
N ALA A 30 -14.80 -3.47 -22.25
CA ALA A 30 -14.84 -4.60 -23.16
C ALA A 30 -13.56 -4.67 -24.02
N GLN A 31 -13.02 -3.53 -24.46
CA GLN A 31 -11.77 -3.46 -25.21
C GLN A 31 -10.55 -3.78 -24.34
N ALA A 32 -10.48 -3.29 -23.11
CA ALA A 32 -9.41 -3.64 -22.18
C ALA A 32 -9.39 -5.15 -21.88
N VAL A 33 -10.57 -5.75 -21.90
CA VAL A 33 -10.79 -7.19 -21.78
C VAL A 33 -10.35 -7.97 -23.03
N THR A 34 -10.62 -7.46 -24.23
CA THR A 34 -10.34 -8.16 -25.51
C THR A 34 -8.94 -7.94 -26.07
N ASP A 35 -8.31 -6.78 -25.83
CA ASP A 35 -6.96 -6.45 -26.27
C ASP A 35 -5.93 -7.19 -25.40
N GLN A 36 -5.72 -8.47 -25.69
CA GLN A 36 -4.86 -9.40 -24.95
C GLN A 36 -3.67 -9.91 -25.80
N PRO A 37 -2.83 -9.05 -26.43
CA PRO A 37 -1.63 -9.55 -27.09
C PRO A 37 -0.65 -10.23 -26.10
N ASN A 38 -0.82 -10.04 -24.79
CA ASN A 38 -0.06 -10.69 -23.73
C ASN A 38 -0.94 -10.84 -22.47
N CYS A 39 -1.36 -12.08 -22.22
CA CYS A 39 -2.17 -12.57 -21.12
C CYS A 39 -2.08 -11.80 -19.78
N LEU A 40 -0.87 -11.52 -19.26
CA LEU A 40 -0.71 -10.80 -17.99
C LEU A 40 -1.03 -9.29 -18.11
N ALA A 41 -0.67 -8.64 -19.22
CA ALA A 41 -0.97 -7.21 -19.36
C ALA A 41 -2.46 -6.96 -19.63
N GLY A 42 -3.19 -7.96 -20.11
CA GLY A 42 -4.64 -7.84 -20.25
C GLY A 42 -5.39 -7.82 -18.91
N GLN A 43 -4.96 -8.60 -17.92
CA GLN A 43 -5.50 -8.47 -16.56
C GLN A 43 -5.22 -7.09 -15.97
N ASP A 44 -3.99 -6.59 -16.11
CA ASP A 44 -3.60 -5.26 -15.63
C ASP A 44 -4.40 -4.12 -16.32
N ARG A 45 -4.64 -4.25 -17.64
CA ARG A 45 -5.50 -3.33 -18.41
C ARG A 45 -6.96 -3.37 -17.94
N LEU A 46 -7.50 -4.56 -17.69
CA LEU A 46 -8.86 -4.71 -17.15
C LEU A 46 -8.97 -3.97 -15.81
N TRP A 47 -8.10 -4.25 -14.85
CA TRP A 47 -8.14 -3.58 -13.55
C TRP A 47 -8.00 -2.06 -13.69
N SER A 48 -7.07 -1.60 -14.53
CA SER A 48 -6.90 -0.17 -14.81
C SER A 48 -8.15 0.48 -15.42
N ALA A 49 -8.86 -0.22 -16.30
CA ALA A 49 -10.13 0.26 -16.87
C ALA A 49 -11.26 0.31 -15.84
N LEU A 50 -11.34 -0.69 -14.95
CA LEU A 50 -12.32 -0.72 -13.86
C LEU A 50 -12.10 0.43 -12.87
N TYR A 51 -10.85 0.66 -12.45
CA TYR A 51 -10.52 1.81 -11.59
C TYR A 51 -10.88 3.13 -12.27
N ARG A 52 -10.53 3.30 -13.55
CA ARG A 52 -10.85 4.52 -14.30
C ARG A 52 -12.34 4.79 -14.34
N GLU A 53 -13.13 3.76 -14.56
CA GLU A 53 -14.58 3.92 -14.64
C GLU A 53 -15.19 4.31 -13.28
N VAL A 54 -14.77 3.66 -12.20
CA VAL A 54 -15.21 4.05 -10.85
C VAL A 54 -14.74 5.46 -10.50
N ASP A 55 -13.51 5.83 -10.84
CA ASP A 55 -12.97 7.16 -10.54
C ASP A 55 -13.74 8.26 -11.28
N GLU A 56 -13.94 8.10 -12.60
CA GLU A 56 -14.57 9.11 -13.45
C GLU A 56 -16.09 9.19 -13.28
N ARG A 57 -16.76 8.08 -12.92
CA ARG A 57 -18.23 8.01 -12.90
C ARG A 57 -18.84 7.70 -11.54
N GLY A 58 -18.03 7.29 -10.57
CA GLY A 58 -18.47 6.86 -9.25
C GLY A 58 -19.05 5.44 -9.20
N SER A 59 -19.18 4.74 -10.33
CA SER A 59 -19.77 3.38 -10.39
C SER A 59 -19.36 2.63 -11.65
N LEU A 60 -19.36 1.30 -11.59
CA LEU A 60 -19.23 0.46 -12.79
C LEU A 60 -20.54 0.36 -13.60
N PRO A 61 -20.47 0.19 -14.93
CA PRO A 61 -21.62 -0.09 -15.78
C PRO A 61 -22.35 -1.39 -15.39
N GLU A 62 -23.64 -1.45 -15.71
CA GLU A 62 -24.45 -2.67 -15.53
C GLU A 62 -23.85 -3.86 -16.29
N SER A 63 -23.83 -5.03 -15.64
CA SER A 63 -23.19 -6.25 -16.16
C SER A 63 -23.74 -6.70 -17.50
N SER A 64 -25.04 -6.55 -17.73
CA SER A 64 -25.69 -6.91 -19.00
C SER A 64 -25.23 -6.08 -20.20
N ALA A 65 -24.89 -4.80 -19.97
CA ALA A 65 -24.37 -3.93 -21.01
C ALA A 65 -22.94 -4.34 -21.40
N VAL A 66 -22.08 -4.61 -20.40
CA VAL A 66 -20.70 -5.09 -20.63
C VAL A 66 -20.68 -6.47 -21.27
N GLU A 67 -21.54 -7.39 -20.83
CA GLU A 67 -21.68 -8.71 -21.42
C GLU A 67 -22.01 -8.63 -22.92
N SER A 68 -22.99 -7.81 -23.29
CA SER A 68 -23.39 -7.63 -24.69
C SER A 68 -22.22 -7.12 -25.55
N SER A 69 -21.45 -6.15 -25.04
CA SER A 69 -20.27 -5.63 -25.74
C SER A 69 -19.13 -6.63 -25.81
N VAL A 70 -18.83 -7.36 -24.73
CA VAL A 70 -17.80 -8.41 -24.72
C VAL A 70 -18.13 -9.49 -25.76
N ARG A 71 -19.38 -9.96 -25.83
CA ARG A 71 -19.84 -10.94 -26.83
C ARG A 71 -19.71 -10.44 -28.28
N SER A 72 -19.79 -9.12 -28.49
CA SER A 72 -19.63 -8.53 -29.82
C SER A 72 -18.17 -8.40 -30.25
N LEU A 73 -17.23 -8.27 -29.30
CA LEU A 73 -15.81 -8.06 -29.55
C LEU A 73 -15.00 -9.37 -29.51
N VAL A 74 -15.41 -10.34 -28.68
CA VAL A 74 -14.72 -11.63 -28.52
C VAL A 74 -15.36 -12.67 -29.45
N ARG A 75 -14.57 -13.21 -30.39
CA ARG A 75 -15.05 -14.23 -31.34
C ARG A 75 -15.31 -15.59 -30.69
N ASP A 76 -14.54 -15.93 -29.67
CA ASP A 76 -14.69 -17.18 -28.93
C ASP A 76 -15.78 -17.04 -27.85
N GLY A 77 -16.85 -17.82 -27.98
CA GLY A 77 -17.99 -17.74 -27.06
C GLY A 77 -17.62 -18.10 -25.62
N ALA A 78 -16.74 -19.09 -25.41
CA ALA A 78 -16.34 -19.52 -24.07
C ALA A 78 -15.46 -18.47 -23.37
N GLN A 79 -14.57 -17.83 -24.12
CA GLN A 79 -13.79 -16.69 -23.64
C GLN A 79 -14.72 -15.53 -23.27
N ALA A 80 -15.69 -15.19 -24.12
CA ALA A 80 -16.66 -14.12 -23.86
C ALA A 80 -17.48 -14.39 -22.59
N ASP A 81 -17.98 -15.62 -22.42
CA ASP A 81 -18.74 -16.04 -21.24
C ASP A 81 -17.91 -15.95 -19.96
N ALA A 82 -16.65 -16.40 -20.01
CA ALA A 82 -15.75 -16.36 -18.86
C ALA A 82 -15.46 -14.91 -18.40
N LEU A 83 -15.24 -14.01 -19.35
CA LEU A 83 -15.01 -12.59 -19.10
C LEU A 83 -16.26 -11.88 -18.55
N ALA A 84 -17.42 -12.15 -19.14
CA ALA A 84 -18.70 -11.61 -18.67
C ALA A 84 -19.00 -12.09 -17.23
N ALA A 85 -18.73 -13.35 -16.92
CA ALA A 85 -18.88 -13.90 -15.58
C ALA A 85 -17.94 -13.21 -14.57
N ALA A 86 -16.66 -13.03 -14.90
CA ALA A 86 -15.70 -12.33 -14.05
C ALA A 86 -16.14 -10.88 -13.79
N TYR A 87 -16.54 -10.15 -14.83
CA TYR A 87 -17.07 -8.79 -14.69
C TYR A 87 -18.33 -8.74 -13.83
N SER A 88 -19.26 -9.69 -14.02
CA SER A 88 -20.49 -9.77 -13.23
C SER A 88 -20.18 -9.90 -11.73
N THR A 89 -19.26 -10.78 -11.35
CA THR A 89 -18.82 -10.91 -9.95
C THR A 89 -18.20 -9.60 -9.43
N ILE A 90 -17.26 -9.00 -10.16
CA ILE A 90 -16.63 -7.72 -9.77
C ILE A 90 -17.68 -6.62 -9.60
N SER A 91 -18.57 -6.45 -10.58
CA SER A 91 -19.61 -5.42 -10.58
C SER A 91 -20.59 -5.57 -9.41
N ARG A 92 -20.93 -6.81 -9.05
CA ARG A 92 -21.77 -7.11 -7.89
C ARG A 92 -21.09 -6.73 -6.57
N GLY A 93 -19.80 -7.02 -6.42
CA GLY A 93 -19.05 -6.72 -5.20
C GLY A 93 -18.84 -5.23 -4.94
N VAL A 94 -18.87 -4.40 -5.97
CA VAL A 94 -18.77 -2.93 -5.83
C VAL A 94 -20.11 -2.21 -5.96
N ARG A 95 -21.20 -2.96 -6.18
CA ARG A 95 -22.53 -2.37 -6.39
C ARG A 95 -22.98 -1.65 -5.13
N PHE A 96 -23.57 -0.47 -5.30
CA PHE A 96 -24.08 0.38 -4.22
C PHE A 96 -23.03 0.98 -3.28
N LEU A 97 -21.74 0.79 -3.58
CA LEU A 97 -20.67 1.52 -2.91
C LEU A 97 -20.56 2.92 -3.52
N ASP A 98 -20.16 3.90 -2.71
CA ASP A 98 -19.69 5.17 -3.25
C ASP A 98 -18.35 4.98 -3.98
N ARG A 99 -17.88 6.04 -4.66
CA ARG A 99 -16.62 6.02 -5.42
C ARG A 99 -15.46 5.46 -4.60
N ASP A 100 -15.26 5.95 -3.38
CA ASP A 100 -14.05 5.65 -2.59
C ASP A 100 -14.10 4.20 -2.06
N ALA A 101 -15.25 3.78 -1.55
CA ALA A 101 -15.49 2.41 -1.13
C ALA A 101 -15.38 1.42 -2.32
N ALA A 102 -15.87 1.79 -3.50
CA ALA A 102 -15.72 0.99 -4.72
C ALA A 102 -14.24 0.88 -5.16
N MET A 103 -13.46 1.96 -5.08
CA MET A 103 -12.03 1.95 -5.39
C MET A 103 -11.25 1.04 -4.44
N ILE A 104 -11.52 1.13 -3.13
CA ILE A 104 -10.95 0.24 -2.12
C ILE A 104 -11.31 -1.21 -2.42
N ARG A 105 -12.59 -1.48 -2.72
CA ARG A 105 -13.07 -2.84 -2.97
C ARG A 105 -12.47 -3.45 -4.24
N LEU A 106 -12.30 -2.67 -5.32
CA LEU A 106 -11.58 -3.11 -6.52
C LEU A 106 -10.12 -3.46 -6.19
N ALA A 107 -9.46 -2.67 -5.34
CA ALA A 107 -8.10 -2.97 -4.90
C ALA A 107 -7.99 -4.24 -4.07
N GLU A 108 -8.94 -4.49 -3.17
CA GLU A 108 -9.01 -5.76 -2.44
C GLU A 108 -9.12 -6.97 -3.40
N MET A 109 -9.96 -6.89 -4.44
CA MET A 109 -10.12 -7.98 -5.42
C MET A 109 -8.88 -8.17 -6.30
N GLU A 110 -8.27 -7.09 -6.79
CA GLU A 110 -7.07 -7.16 -7.62
C GLU A 110 -5.91 -7.82 -6.86
N ILE A 111 -5.69 -7.37 -5.61
CA ILE A 111 -4.66 -7.91 -4.73
C ILE A 111 -5.02 -9.36 -4.34
N GLY A 112 -6.30 -9.66 -4.17
CA GLY A 112 -6.79 -10.98 -3.80
C GLY A 112 -6.91 -11.14 -2.29
N ASP A 113 -7.64 -10.23 -1.66
CA ASP A 113 -8.00 -10.31 -0.25
C ASP A 113 -8.89 -11.53 0.01
N ARG A 114 -8.41 -12.42 0.89
CA ARG A 114 -9.09 -13.66 1.32
C ARG A 114 -9.31 -13.71 2.83
N THR A 115 -9.30 -12.55 3.50
CA THR A 115 -9.35 -12.45 4.96
C THR A 115 -10.69 -12.87 5.58
N THR A 116 -11.75 -13.01 4.78
CA THR A 116 -13.06 -13.53 5.20
C THR A 116 -13.52 -14.62 4.24
N ALA A 117 -14.50 -15.43 4.66
CA ALA A 117 -15.09 -16.48 3.82
C ALA A 117 -15.75 -15.90 2.56
N ASP A 118 -16.53 -14.83 2.71
CA ASP A 118 -17.21 -14.17 1.59
C ASP A 118 -16.20 -13.59 0.60
N LYS A 119 -15.16 -12.91 1.09
CA LYS A 119 -14.07 -12.40 0.24
C LYS A 119 -13.32 -13.52 -0.47
N SER A 120 -13.09 -14.65 0.21
CA SER A 120 -12.45 -15.82 -0.41
C SER A 120 -13.29 -16.42 -1.54
N ALA A 121 -14.60 -16.60 -1.31
CA ALA A 121 -15.51 -17.15 -2.31
C ALA A 121 -15.62 -16.23 -3.53
N GLU A 122 -15.74 -14.92 -3.30
CA GLU A 122 -15.75 -13.93 -4.37
C GLU A 122 -14.44 -13.91 -5.15
N GLN A 123 -13.30 -13.99 -4.46
CA GLN A 123 -11.99 -14.09 -5.11
C GLN A 123 -11.86 -15.34 -5.97
N ASP A 124 -12.35 -16.49 -5.48
CA ASP A 124 -12.35 -17.74 -6.24
C ASP A 124 -13.18 -17.63 -7.53
N GLU A 125 -14.35 -16.97 -7.47
CA GLU A 125 -15.17 -16.71 -8.67
C GLU A 125 -14.44 -15.80 -9.68
N VAL A 126 -13.83 -14.71 -9.22
CA VAL A 126 -13.07 -13.78 -10.07
C VAL A 126 -11.87 -14.47 -10.71
N GLU A 127 -11.04 -15.17 -9.91
CA GLU A 127 -9.85 -15.87 -10.39
C GLU A 127 -10.22 -16.99 -11.36
N ALA A 128 -11.27 -17.75 -11.08
CA ALA A 128 -11.74 -18.80 -11.99
C ALA A 128 -12.26 -18.23 -13.31
N GLY A 129 -12.97 -17.10 -13.30
CA GLY A 129 -13.42 -16.41 -14.51
C GLY A 129 -12.26 -15.89 -15.35
N LEU A 130 -11.30 -15.20 -14.73
CA LEU A 130 -10.12 -14.68 -15.41
C LEU A 130 -9.20 -15.79 -15.93
N SER A 131 -9.04 -16.89 -15.18
CA SER A 131 -8.25 -18.04 -15.62
C SER A 131 -8.88 -18.73 -16.83
N ARG A 132 -10.20 -18.95 -16.84
CA ARG A 132 -10.88 -19.54 -18.01
C ARG A 132 -10.75 -18.67 -19.25
N ALA A 133 -10.89 -17.35 -19.09
CA ALA A 133 -10.71 -16.40 -20.18
C ALA A 133 -9.27 -16.42 -20.72
N LEU A 134 -8.30 -16.53 -19.81
CA LEU A 134 -6.90 -16.68 -20.16
C LEU A 134 -6.64 -17.99 -20.93
N ASP A 135 -7.09 -19.13 -20.42
CA ASP A 135 -6.90 -20.44 -21.05
C ASP A 135 -7.49 -20.47 -22.46
N ALA A 136 -8.68 -19.89 -22.66
CA ALA A 136 -9.28 -19.75 -23.98
C ALA A 136 -8.45 -18.85 -24.92
N SER A 137 -7.88 -17.76 -24.40
CA SER A 137 -6.98 -16.88 -25.16
C SER A 137 -5.70 -17.62 -25.59
N VAL A 138 -5.11 -18.42 -24.69
CA VAL A 138 -3.93 -19.23 -25.00
C VAL A 138 -4.24 -20.27 -26.06
N ALA A 139 -5.38 -20.95 -25.94
CA ALA A 139 -5.82 -21.94 -26.92
C ALA A 139 -5.98 -21.31 -28.33
N ALA A 140 -6.47 -20.08 -28.40
CA ALA A 140 -6.63 -19.36 -29.66
C ALA A 140 -5.30 -18.85 -30.26
N LEU A 141 -4.36 -18.41 -29.42
CA LEU A 141 -3.08 -17.80 -29.84
C LEU A 141 -1.91 -18.81 -29.93
N GLY A 142 -2.08 -20.03 -29.43
CA GLY A 142 -1.04 -21.06 -29.32
C GLY A 142 -0.08 -20.87 -28.14
N ALA A 143 0.26 -19.63 -27.79
CA ALA A 143 0.99 -19.28 -26.57
C ALA A 143 0.72 -17.83 -26.19
N CYS A 144 0.76 -17.51 -24.89
CA CYS A 144 0.90 -16.12 -24.46
C CYS A 144 2.29 -15.62 -24.88
N PRO A 145 2.39 -14.53 -25.64
CA PRO A 145 3.67 -13.85 -25.77
C PRO A 145 4.15 -13.53 -24.36
N ASN A 146 5.38 -13.95 -24.04
CA ASN A 146 6.02 -13.54 -22.80
C ASN A 146 5.88 -12.02 -22.76
N PRO A 147 5.27 -11.43 -21.72
CA PRO A 147 5.30 -10.00 -21.59
C PRO A 147 6.78 -9.67 -21.47
N GLY A 148 7.36 -9.14 -22.54
CA GLY A 148 8.66 -8.49 -22.42
C GLY A 148 8.47 -7.52 -21.27
N VAL A 149 9.17 -7.77 -20.17
CA VAL A 149 9.08 -6.97 -18.96
C VAL A 149 9.54 -5.59 -19.40
N THR A 150 8.59 -4.78 -19.85
CA THR A 150 8.88 -3.42 -20.25
C THR A 150 9.19 -2.76 -18.93
N PRO A 151 10.44 -2.31 -18.70
CA PRO A 151 10.78 -1.70 -17.43
C PRO A 151 9.76 -0.60 -17.17
N PRO A 152 9.18 -0.54 -15.95
CA PRO A 152 8.26 0.52 -15.61
C PRO A 152 8.91 1.85 -15.99
N VAL A 153 8.25 2.63 -16.85
CA VAL A 153 8.73 3.97 -17.16
C VAL A 153 8.64 4.75 -15.86
N ALA A 154 9.80 5.06 -15.26
CA ALA A 154 9.83 5.86 -14.05
C ALA A 154 9.06 7.17 -14.32
N ALA A 155 8.06 7.46 -13.49
CA ALA A 155 7.33 8.71 -13.59
C ALA A 155 8.35 9.87 -13.54
N PRO A 156 8.37 10.78 -14.53
CA PRO A 156 9.31 11.90 -14.53
C PRO A 156 9.18 12.70 -13.24
N GLY A 157 10.25 12.77 -12.44
CA GLY A 157 10.33 13.65 -11.27
C GLY A 157 10.04 13.02 -9.89
N ALA A 158 9.61 11.75 -9.80
CA ALA A 158 9.18 11.09 -8.55
C ALA A 158 10.24 10.91 -7.44
N ASP A 159 11.48 11.35 -7.67
CA ASP A 159 12.58 11.23 -6.70
C ASP A 159 13.59 12.40 -6.81
N SER A 160 13.18 13.56 -7.34
CA SER A 160 14.10 14.72 -7.50
C SER A 160 14.45 15.44 -6.20
N VAL A 161 13.89 14.99 -5.07
CA VAL A 161 14.14 15.57 -3.75
C VAL A 161 15.43 14.98 -3.17
N PRO A 162 16.47 15.79 -2.86
CA PRO A 162 17.76 15.29 -2.38
C PRO A 162 17.67 14.41 -1.13
N LEU A 163 16.75 14.73 -0.22
CA LEU A 163 16.49 13.93 0.98
C LEU A 163 16.06 12.50 0.65
N PHE A 164 15.18 12.34 -0.33
CA PHE A 164 14.66 11.03 -0.73
C PHE A 164 15.71 10.22 -1.48
N GLU A 165 16.52 10.87 -2.31
CA GLU A 165 17.64 10.22 -2.98
C GLU A 165 18.64 9.65 -1.96
N ALA A 166 18.98 10.41 -0.93
CA ALA A 166 19.85 9.95 0.15
C ALA A 166 19.28 8.68 0.79
N TRP A 167 18.03 8.71 1.26
CA TRP A 167 17.41 7.55 1.92
C TRP A 167 17.29 6.33 1.02
N ARG A 168 16.91 6.52 -0.25
CA ARG A 168 16.82 5.44 -1.23
C ARG A 168 18.11 4.63 -1.34
N THR A 169 19.27 5.25 -1.11
CA THR A 169 20.58 4.59 -1.17
C THR A 169 21.09 4.09 0.18
N THR A 170 20.54 4.58 1.29
CA THR A 170 21.07 4.30 2.64
C THR A 170 20.15 3.47 3.53
N VAL A 171 18.86 3.33 3.20
CA VAL A 171 17.89 2.55 4.00
C VAL A 171 17.22 1.45 3.18
N ALA A 172 16.67 0.45 3.86
CA ALA A 172 15.91 -0.62 3.22
C ALA A 172 14.71 -0.05 2.44
N ALA A 173 14.38 -0.61 1.27
CA ALA A 173 13.37 -0.06 0.39
C ALA A 173 11.99 0.17 1.04
N PRO A 174 11.40 -0.77 1.84
CA PRO A 174 10.13 -0.49 2.53
C PRO A 174 10.24 0.69 3.49
N LEU A 175 11.36 0.82 4.20
CA LEU A 175 11.61 1.90 5.14
C LEU A 175 11.84 3.25 4.43
N TYR A 176 12.44 3.24 3.24
CA TYR A 176 12.52 4.44 2.39
C TYR A 176 11.14 5.02 2.12
N GLY A 177 10.19 4.18 1.68
CA GLY A 177 8.82 4.63 1.42
C GLY A 177 8.13 5.12 2.70
N ALA A 178 8.32 4.43 3.83
CA ALA A 178 7.79 4.87 5.12
C ALA A 178 8.34 6.24 5.54
N TYR A 179 9.65 6.47 5.37
CA TYR A 179 10.28 7.77 5.66
C TYR A 179 9.80 8.88 4.73
N LYS A 180 9.62 8.56 3.45
CA LYS A 180 9.05 9.45 2.44
C LYS A 180 7.63 9.88 2.86
N GLU A 181 6.75 8.92 3.11
CA GLU A 181 5.38 9.16 3.58
C GLU A 181 5.34 9.99 4.87
N PHE A 182 6.15 9.60 5.86
CA PHE A 182 6.24 10.30 7.15
C PHE A 182 6.61 11.77 6.99
N SER A 183 7.59 12.05 6.13
CA SER A 183 8.09 13.40 5.90
C SER A 183 7.11 14.23 5.09
N VAL A 184 6.45 13.63 4.08
CA VAL A 184 5.43 14.29 3.26
C VAL A 184 4.21 14.62 4.10
N GLY A 185 3.64 13.65 4.83
CA GLY A 185 2.42 13.88 5.61
C GLY A 185 2.58 14.95 6.70
N TYR A 186 3.77 15.05 7.31
CA TYR A 186 4.09 16.13 8.26
C TYR A 186 4.66 17.39 7.61
N GLN A 187 4.96 17.36 6.31
CA GLN A 187 5.65 18.42 5.57
C GLN A 187 6.91 18.89 6.33
N SER A 188 7.78 17.94 6.65
CA SER A 188 8.89 18.13 7.59
C SER A 188 10.17 17.43 7.13
N CYS A 189 11.26 18.20 7.05
CA CYS A 189 12.59 17.70 6.66
C CYS A 189 13.25 16.78 7.69
N ASN A 190 12.74 16.77 8.93
CA ASN A 190 13.32 16.02 10.04
C ASN A 190 12.31 15.10 10.73
N ALA A 191 11.13 14.84 10.15
CA ALA A 191 10.08 14.04 10.79
C ALA A 191 10.62 12.71 11.33
N VAL A 192 11.40 11.99 10.52
CA VAL A 192 12.00 10.69 10.88
C VAL A 192 13.20 10.80 11.83
N ALA A 193 13.76 12.00 12.02
CA ALA A 193 14.83 12.27 12.98
C ALA A 193 14.28 12.68 14.36
N ILE A 194 13.00 13.05 14.46
CA ILE A 194 12.34 13.29 15.75
C ILE A 194 12.35 12.00 16.57
N THR A 195 12.71 12.13 17.85
CA THR A 195 12.86 11.02 18.79
C THR A 195 11.59 10.17 18.82
N ALA A 196 11.76 8.84 18.83
CA ALA A 196 10.64 7.93 18.96
C ALA A 196 9.91 8.14 20.29
N LEU A 197 8.60 8.01 20.26
CA LEU A 197 7.74 8.14 21.42
C LEU A 197 7.98 7.01 22.42
N THR A 198 7.63 7.32 23.66
CA THR A 198 7.68 6.48 24.85
C THR A 198 6.36 6.61 25.61
N LEU A 199 6.14 5.75 26.61
CA LEU A 199 5.05 5.85 27.58
C LEU A 199 5.06 7.21 28.29
N SER A 200 6.23 7.81 28.53
CA SER A 200 6.36 9.14 29.13
C SER A 200 6.12 10.31 28.18
N SER A 201 6.08 10.08 26.86
CA SER A 201 5.77 11.14 25.90
C SER A 201 4.34 11.66 26.13
N PRO A 202 4.08 12.98 26.04
CA PRO A 202 2.74 13.52 26.23
C PRO A 202 1.76 13.01 25.17
N SER A 203 0.49 12.93 25.53
CA SER A 203 -0.60 12.69 24.58
C SER A 203 -0.93 13.97 23.80
N LEU A 204 -1.57 13.82 22.64
CA LEU A 204 -2.11 14.96 21.91
C LEU A 204 -3.36 15.54 22.58
N ASP A 205 -3.50 16.84 22.44
CA ASP A 205 -4.72 17.59 22.70
C ASP A 205 -5.47 17.88 21.39
N GLY A 206 -6.77 18.18 21.47
CA GLY A 206 -7.58 18.63 20.34
C GLY A 206 -8.12 17.53 19.43
N ILE A 207 -8.06 16.26 19.85
CA ILE A 207 -8.67 15.11 19.19
C ILE A 207 -9.66 14.45 20.14
N THR A 208 -10.87 14.15 19.67
CA THR A 208 -11.89 13.45 20.44
C THR A 208 -12.36 12.21 19.72
N VAL A 209 -12.65 11.15 20.48
CA VAL A 209 -13.35 9.97 19.95
C VAL A 209 -14.83 10.32 19.77
N THR A 210 -15.37 10.10 18.58
CA THR A 210 -16.76 10.44 18.24
C THR A 210 -17.67 9.22 18.15
N GLY A 211 -17.11 8.01 18.09
CA GLY A 211 -17.87 6.77 18.14
C GLY A 211 -17.03 5.54 17.81
N ASP A 212 -17.74 4.45 17.52
CA ASP A 212 -17.20 3.23 16.96
C ASP A 212 -17.25 3.28 15.43
N HIS A 213 -16.25 2.69 14.78
CA HIS A 213 -16.27 2.55 13.33
C HIS A 213 -17.38 1.59 12.88
N VAL A 214 -17.94 1.78 11.68
CA VAL A 214 -19.08 1.02 11.15
C VAL A 214 -18.86 -0.49 11.05
N SER A 215 -17.60 -0.93 11.02
CA SER A 215 -17.24 -2.35 11.08
C SER A 215 -17.39 -2.97 12.47
N GLY A 216 -17.77 -2.20 13.50
CA GLY A 216 -17.80 -2.63 14.90
C GLY A 216 -16.42 -2.87 15.51
N THR A 217 -15.34 -2.44 14.84
CA THR A 217 -13.96 -2.59 15.30
C THR A 217 -13.26 -1.24 15.22
N GLY A 218 -12.60 -0.82 16.29
CA GLY A 218 -11.88 0.44 16.33
C GLY A 218 -12.77 1.65 16.58
N LEU A 219 -12.12 2.80 16.83
CA LEU A 219 -12.77 4.04 17.22
C LEU A 219 -12.53 5.10 16.14
N THR A 220 -13.56 5.89 15.84
CA THR A 220 -13.49 7.07 14.98
C THR A 220 -13.07 8.30 15.78
N ARG A 221 -12.37 9.25 15.15
CA ARG A 221 -11.83 10.44 15.82
C ARG A 221 -12.01 11.70 14.99
N GLU A 222 -12.31 12.81 15.64
CA GLU A 222 -12.37 14.13 15.01
C GLU A 222 -11.37 15.10 15.64
N VAL A 223 -10.92 16.06 14.84
CA VAL A 223 -10.10 17.19 15.30
C VAL A 223 -11.03 18.29 15.80
N THR A 224 -11.11 18.45 17.13
CA THR A 224 -11.93 19.49 17.78
C THR A 224 -11.17 20.79 18.03
N ASP A 225 -9.83 20.73 18.11
CA ASP A 225 -8.96 21.90 18.21
C ASP A 225 -7.67 21.64 17.42
N ALA A 226 -7.67 22.06 16.15
CA ALA A 226 -6.50 21.91 15.28
C ALA A 226 -5.26 22.63 15.82
N ALA A 227 -5.43 23.79 16.48
CA ALA A 227 -4.30 24.55 17.03
C ALA A 227 -3.65 23.81 18.20
N ALA A 228 -4.45 23.14 19.04
CA ALA A 228 -3.94 22.26 20.08
C ALA A 228 -3.19 21.05 19.50
N VAL A 229 -3.70 20.42 18.43
CA VAL A 229 -3.00 19.34 17.74
C VAL A 229 -1.65 19.81 17.20
N PHE A 230 -1.59 20.94 16.49
CA PHE A 230 -0.31 21.46 15.98
C PHE A 230 0.70 21.79 17.08
N ARG A 231 0.22 22.30 18.22
CA ARG A 231 1.06 22.67 19.35
C ARG A 231 1.58 21.46 20.12
N THR A 232 0.75 20.45 20.31
CA THR A 232 1.06 19.29 21.17
C THR A 232 1.63 18.11 20.40
N ASN A 233 1.48 18.06 19.08
CA ASN A 233 2.05 17.01 18.26
C ASN A 233 3.56 17.22 18.07
N PRO A 234 4.43 16.34 18.60
CA PRO A 234 5.88 16.48 18.50
C PRO A 234 6.37 16.55 17.05
N TYR A 235 5.69 15.92 16.10
CA TYR A 235 6.07 15.95 14.68
C TYR A 235 5.71 17.26 13.98
N TYR A 236 4.75 18.02 14.51
CA TYR A 236 4.48 19.39 14.07
C TYR A 236 5.29 20.41 14.85
N ALA A 237 5.37 20.28 16.18
CA ALA A 237 6.08 21.22 17.05
C ALA A 237 7.61 21.19 16.83
N GLY A 238 8.18 20.00 16.61
CA GLY A 238 9.61 19.80 16.35
C GLY A 238 10.01 19.85 14.87
N ARG A 239 9.09 20.24 13.98
CA ARG A 239 9.31 20.17 12.54
C ARG A 239 10.35 21.20 12.09
N ARG A 240 11.26 20.75 11.24
CA ARG A 240 12.06 21.62 10.39
C ARG A 240 11.31 21.79 9.08
N SER A 241 10.71 22.97 8.92
CA SER A 241 9.95 23.28 7.71
C SER A 241 10.85 23.19 6.46
N PRO A 242 10.31 22.67 5.35
CA PRO A 242 10.93 22.85 4.03
C PRO A 242 11.01 24.32 3.62
N ALA A 243 11.56 24.58 2.42
CA ALA A 243 11.56 25.92 1.82
C ALA A 243 10.13 26.50 1.71
N GLY A 244 10.02 27.82 1.51
CA GLY A 244 8.73 28.50 1.45
C GLY A 244 7.79 27.96 0.35
N GLY A 245 6.47 28.00 0.61
CA GLY A 245 5.43 27.58 -0.34
C GLY A 245 4.86 26.17 -0.14
N CYS A 246 5.33 25.45 0.88
CA CYS A 246 4.81 24.12 1.20
C CYS A 246 3.44 24.20 1.87
N PHE A 247 2.61 23.17 1.66
CA PHE A 247 1.29 23.09 2.29
C PHE A 247 1.46 23.01 3.80
N THR A 248 1.29 24.14 4.49
CA THR A 248 1.03 24.09 5.92
C THR A 248 -0.33 23.44 6.07
N ALA A 249 -0.37 22.23 6.63
CA ALA A 249 -1.60 21.54 7.00
C ALA A 249 -2.44 22.32 8.04
N THR A 250 -2.27 23.63 8.21
CA THR A 250 -2.73 24.49 9.31
C THR A 250 -4.23 24.44 9.61
N GLY A 251 -5.07 23.89 8.73
CA GLY A 251 -6.50 23.66 8.99
C GLY A 251 -6.87 22.21 9.30
N SER A 252 -6.05 21.24 8.93
CA SER A 252 -6.37 19.81 8.99
C SER A 252 -5.12 19.01 9.34
N PRO A 253 -4.80 18.84 10.64
CA PRO A 253 -3.66 18.01 11.03
C PRO A 253 -3.92 16.56 10.65
N LEU A 254 -2.86 15.85 10.27
CA LEU A 254 -2.90 14.41 10.08
C LEU A 254 -3.06 13.75 11.45
N ILE A 255 -4.07 12.90 11.57
CA ILE A 255 -4.36 12.11 12.77
C ILE A 255 -4.45 10.62 12.43
N TYR A 256 -4.54 9.79 13.46
CA TYR A 256 -4.89 8.40 13.27
C TYR A 256 -6.40 8.30 13.27
N ASP A 257 -6.93 7.66 12.24
CA ASP A 257 -8.34 7.34 12.16
C ASP A 257 -8.52 5.90 11.68
N TYR A 258 -9.36 5.14 12.39
CA TYR A 258 -9.56 3.75 12.03
C TYR A 258 -10.35 3.68 10.72
N GLY A 259 -9.84 2.95 9.73
CA GLY A 259 -10.39 2.94 8.37
C GLY A 259 -10.00 4.15 7.52
N GLY A 260 -9.25 5.11 8.07
CA GLY A 260 -8.70 6.23 7.30
C GLY A 260 -7.72 5.75 6.23
N LYS A 261 -7.87 6.23 5.00
CA LYS A 261 -7.02 5.90 3.85
C LYS A 261 -6.70 7.17 3.08
N PRO A 262 -5.46 7.31 2.55
CA PRO A 262 -5.16 8.42 1.67
C PRO A 262 -5.98 8.32 0.39
N TYR A 263 -6.28 9.47 -0.21
CA TYR A 263 -6.96 9.53 -1.48
C TYR A 263 -6.05 9.06 -2.62
N ALA A 264 -6.64 8.35 -3.58
CA ALA A 264 -5.99 7.96 -4.82
C ALA A 264 -6.95 8.09 -6.01
N SER A 265 -6.42 8.50 -7.15
CA SER A 265 -7.10 8.46 -8.44
C SER A 265 -6.59 7.31 -9.30
N SER A 266 -7.35 6.92 -10.32
CA SER A 266 -6.99 5.89 -11.29
C SER A 266 -6.16 6.43 -12.47
N ALA A 267 -5.91 7.73 -12.51
CA ALA A 267 -5.17 8.36 -13.61
C ALA A 267 -3.76 7.74 -13.72
N ALA A 268 -3.26 7.59 -14.95
CA ALA A 268 -1.90 7.09 -15.16
C ALA A 268 -0.88 8.02 -14.45
N GLY A 269 -0.02 7.45 -13.62
CA GLY A 269 0.93 8.21 -12.80
C GLY A 269 0.29 9.00 -11.66
N SER A 270 -0.93 8.64 -11.24
CA SER A 270 -1.60 9.27 -10.10
C SER A 270 -0.75 9.19 -8.84
N ALA A 271 -0.77 10.28 -8.08
CA ALA A 271 -0.16 10.33 -6.77
C ALA A 271 -1.12 9.81 -5.69
N ILE A 272 -0.57 9.28 -4.60
CA ILE A 272 -1.30 9.05 -3.36
C ILE A 272 -1.32 10.37 -2.59
N ASP A 273 -2.51 10.84 -2.21
CA ASP A 273 -2.72 12.14 -1.56
C ASP A 273 -3.05 11.94 -0.07
N LEU A 274 -2.05 12.23 0.78
CA LEU A 274 -2.17 12.20 2.24
C LEU A 274 -2.96 13.40 2.80
N PHE A 275 -3.27 14.40 1.96
CA PHE A 275 -3.97 15.63 2.34
C PHE A 275 -5.45 15.62 1.96
N LYS A 276 -5.95 14.46 1.53
CA LYS A 276 -7.36 14.21 1.27
C LYS A 276 -7.72 12.81 1.77
N ASN A 277 -8.76 12.70 2.60
CA ASN A 277 -9.25 11.41 3.07
C ASN A 277 -10.11 10.72 1.99
N ALA A 278 -9.96 9.40 1.85
CA ALA A 278 -10.82 8.52 1.04
C ALA A 278 -11.16 7.21 1.78
N GLY A 279 -10.89 7.14 3.08
CA GLY A 279 -11.19 5.98 3.91
C GLY A 279 -12.61 5.99 4.48
N THR A 280 -12.96 4.90 5.17
CA THR A 280 -14.26 4.71 5.85
C THR A 280 -14.30 5.30 7.26
N GLY A 281 -13.26 6.03 7.66
CA GLY A 281 -13.20 6.75 8.93
C GLY A 281 -14.10 8.00 8.96
N THR A 282 -13.64 9.03 9.64
CA THR A 282 -14.24 10.37 9.73
C THR A 282 -13.82 11.28 8.58
N SER A 283 -14.24 12.54 8.58
CA SER A 283 -13.74 13.55 7.63
C SER A 283 -12.34 14.08 7.95
N ALA A 284 -11.72 13.66 9.06
CA ALA A 284 -10.37 14.08 9.39
C ALA A 284 -9.36 13.53 8.37
N LEU A 285 -8.22 14.21 8.21
CA LEU A 285 -7.10 13.65 7.46
C LEU A 285 -6.52 12.50 8.29
N GLY A 286 -6.90 11.28 7.93
CA GLY A 286 -6.60 10.07 8.65
C GLY A 286 -5.89 9.05 7.78
N VAL A 287 -4.85 8.43 8.32
CA VAL A 287 -4.25 7.22 7.75
C VAL A 287 -4.28 6.14 8.83
N ASP A 288 -4.87 4.99 8.54
CA ASP A 288 -4.85 3.85 9.45
C ASP A 288 -3.51 3.10 9.38
N CYS A 289 -3.34 2.11 10.24
CA CYS A 289 -2.11 1.35 10.35
C CYS A 289 -1.70 0.64 9.05
N SER A 290 -2.67 0.08 8.33
CA SER A 290 -2.46 -0.66 7.09
C SER A 290 -2.28 0.28 5.89
N GLY A 291 -3.04 1.37 5.81
CA GLY A 291 -2.89 2.40 4.81
C GLY A 291 -1.49 3.01 4.83
N PHE A 292 -0.93 3.21 6.02
CA PHE A 292 0.47 3.64 6.19
C PHE A 292 1.46 2.61 5.63
N VAL A 293 1.39 1.35 6.08
CA VAL A 293 2.34 0.32 5.61
C VAL A 293 2.23 0.08 4.10
N THR A 294 1.01 0.08 3.56
CA THR A 294 0.78 -0.14 2.12
C THR A 294 1.24 1.06 1.29
N THR A 295 0.98 2.30 1.74
CA THR A 295 1.48 3.51 1.07
C THR A 295 3.00 3.54 1.07
N ALA A 296 3.66 3.22 2.18
CA ALA A 296 5.10 3.06 2.26
C ALA A 296 5.64 2.03 1.23
N VAL A 297 4.98 0.88 1.06
CA VAL A 297 5.40 -0.15 0.11
C VAL A 297 5.26 0.34 -1.34
N LEU A 298 4.13 0.93 -1.70
CA LEU A 298 3.85 1.42 -3.06
C LEU A 298 4.77 2.59 -3.46
N THR A 299 5.01 3.52 -2.53
CA THR A 299 5.90 4.67 -2.76
C THR A 299 7.37 4.28 -2.83
N ALA A 300 7.75 3.16 -2.23
CA ALA A 300 9.07 2.57 -2.38
C ALA A 300 9.29 1.90 -3.76
N GLY A 301 8.22 1.65 -4.53
CA GLY A 301 8.29 0.91 -5.80
C GLY A 301 8.33 -0.60 -5.57
N LEU A 302 7.71 -1.06 -4.48
CA LEU A 302 7.59 -2.47 -4.14
C LEU A 302 6.16 -2.91 -4.44
N ARG A 303 6.01 -4.11 -5.00
CA ARG A 303 4.70 -4.69 -5.32
C ARG A 303 4.12 -5.39 -4.11
N LEU A 304 2.80 -5.39 -4.01
CA LEU A 304 2.07 -6.17 -3.01
C LEU A 304 1.97 -7.65 -3.45
N LYS A 305 1.77 -7.87 -4.75
CA LYS A 305 1.57 -9.17 -5.39
C LYS A 305 2.49 -9.31 -6.60
N GLN A 306 3.07 -10.48 -6.77
CA GLN A 306 3.93 -10.79 -7.91
C GLN A 306 3.18 -10.55 -9.22
N ASN A 307 3.85 -9.90 -10.18
CA ASN A 307 3.32 -9.62 -11.52
C ASN A 307 2.05 -8.74 -11.58
N VAL A 308 1.66 -8.10 -10.48
CA VAL A 308 0.60 -7.08 -10.46
C VAL A 308 1.26 -5.71 -10.35
N SER A 309 0.95 -4.81 -11.29
CA SER A 309 1.57 -3.50 -11.31
C SER A 309 1.09 -2.62 -10.16
N ASN A 310 1.98 -1.78 -9.64
CA ASN A 310 1.64 -0.79 -8.62
C ASN A 310 0.64 0.24 -9.15
N LYS A 311 -0.45 0.46 -8.40
CA LYS A 311 -1.47 1.48 -8.69
C LYS A 311 -1.80 2.24 -7.41
N ALA A 312 -1.96 3.57 -7.48
CA ALA A 312 -2.28 4.38 -6.29
C ALA A 312 -3.51 3.88 -5.49
N PRO A 313 -4.62 3.43 -6.14
CA PRO A 313 -5.78 2.89 -5.41
C PRO A 313 -5.48 1.69 -4.50
N GLN A 314 -4.39 0.95 -4.77
CA GLN A 314 -3.99 -0.19 -3.95
C GLN A 314 -3.61 0.21 -2.51
N SER A 315 -3.31 1.49 -2.25
CA SER A 315 -3.09 2.02 -0.89
C SER A 315 -4.30 1.84 0.04
N GLY A 316 -5.50 1.72 -0.53
CA GLY A 316 -6.74 1.48 0.20
C GLY A 316 -7.10 0.00 0.38
N GLY A 317 -6.66 -0.87 -0.54
CA GLY A 317 -7.13 -2.25 -0.67
C GLY A 317 -6.45 -3.29 0.23
N VAL A 318 -5.58 -2.87 1.16
CA VAL A 318 -4.90 -3.77 2.09
C VAL A 318 -5.27 -3.47 3.53
N ASN A 319 -5.66 -4.51 4.25
CA ASN A 319 -5.94 -4.47 5.68
C ASN A 319 -4.86 -5.23 6.49
N ALA A 320 -4.83 -5.01 7.81
CA ALA A 320 -3.84 -5.62 8.70
C ALA A 320 -3.88 -7.17 8.69
N ALA A 321 -5.08 -7.76 8.58
CA ALA A 321 -5.25 -9.21 8.56
C ALA A 321 -4.58 -9.85 7.32
N MET A 322 -4.51 -9.17 6.19
CA MET A 322 -3.80 -9.66 4.99
C MET A 322 -2.32 -9.94 5.30
N TYR A 323 -1.65 -9.05 6.04
CA TYR A 323 -0.25 -9.24 6.45
C TYR A 323 -0.06 -10.40 7.44
N THR A 324 -1.11 -10.89 8.11
CA THR A 324 -0.96 -12.03 9.02
C THR A 324 -0.67 -13.34 8.29
N ASN A 325 -1.17 -13.48 7.05
CA ASN A 325 -0.93 -14.63 6.18
C ASN A 325 -0.76 -14.15 4.73
N PRO A 326 0.37 -13.47 4.43
CA PRO A 326 0.48 -12.65 3.23
C PRO A 326 0.21 -13.43 1.95
N SER A 327 0.86 -14.59 1.76
CA SER A 327 0.69 -15.42 0.56
C SER A 327 -0.72 -15.96 0.38
N ALA A 328 -1.41 -16.31 1.47
CA ALA A 328 -2.79 -16.80 1.39
C ALA A 328 -3.80 -15.66 1.17
N ASN A 329 -3.44 -14.43 1.49
CA ASN A 329 -4.28 -13.24 1.39
C ASN A 329 -3.81 -12.30 0.27
N GLY A 330 -3.27 -12.86 -0.82
CA GLY A 330 -2.95 -12.11 -2.04
C GLY A 330 -1.63 -11.33 -2.03
N LEU A 331 -0.98 -11.14 -0.87
CA LEU A 331 0.29 -10.42 -0.73
C LEU A 331 1.51 -11.30 -1.05
N THR A 332 1.57 -11.86 -2.26
CA THR A 332 2.59 -12.86 -2.63
C THR A 332 4.03 -12.34 -2.68
N CYS A 333 4.23 -11.03 -2.60
CA CYS A 333 5.55 -10.41 -2.44
C CYS A 333 6.02 -10.30 -0.99
N PHE A 334 5.22 -10.75 -0.02
CA PHE A 334 5.58 -10.83 1.38
C PHE A 334 5.68 -12.29 1.83
N ALA A 335 6.68 -12.58 2.64
CA ALA A 335 6.86 -13.88 3.28
C ALA A 335 6.90 -13.71 4.79
N ARG A 336 6.37 -14.69 5.53
CA ARG A 336 6.58 -14.75 6.98
C ARG A 336 8.06 -14.97 7.28
N LEU A 337 8.58 -14.23 8.24
CA LEU A 337 9.92 -14.42 8.75
C LEU A 337 9.93 -15.69 9.59
N THR A 338 10.79 -16.64 9.20
CA THR A 338 11.03 -17.88 9.94
C THR A 338 12.25 -17.71 10.83
N SER A 339 12.18 -18.17 12.07
CA SER A 339 13.33 -18.18 12.97
C SER A 339 14.39 -19.14 12.46
N THR A 340 15.53 -18.62 12.04
CA THR A 340 16.71 -19.40 11.67
C THR A 340 17.93 -18.84 12.38
N LYS A 341 19.08 -19.54 12.30
CA LYS A 341 20.34 -19.07 12.91
C LYS A 341 20.87 -17.75 12.31
N THR A 342 20.46 -17.43 11.10
CA THR A 342 21.01 -16.31 10.30
C THR A 342 19.99 -15.22 10.03
N GLU A 343 18.71 -15.50 10.29
CA GLU A 343 17.65 -14.52 10.17
C GLU A 343 17.41 -13.85 11.52
N GLU A 344 17.18 -12.54 11.46
CA GLU A 344 16.74 -11.72 12.59
C GLU A 344 15.77 -10.67 12.05
N ILE A 345 15.11 -9.95 12.96
CA ILE A 345 14.30 -8.80 12.61
C ILE A 345 15.18 -7.68 12.02
N ARG A 346 14.74 -7.04 10.95
CA ARG A 346 15.47 -5.99 10.23
C ARG A 346 14.59 -4.76 10.01
N SER A 347 15.23 -3.62 9.81
CA SER A 347 14.55 -2.40 9.35
C SER A 347 13.74 -2.67 8.07
N GLY A 348 12.49 -2.22 8.05
CA GLY A 348 11.54 -2.48 6.96
C GLY A 348 10.72 -3.77 7.10
N ASP A 349 11.00 -4.64 8.08
CA ASP A 349 10.10 -5.75 8.41
C ASP A 349 8.75 -5.21 8.91
N VAL A 350 7.68 -5.96 8.65
CA VAL A 350 6.32 -5.61 9.05
C VAL A 350 5.86 -6.57 10.14
N ILE A 351 5.42 -6.03 11.28
CA ILE A 351 4.83 -6.79 12.38
C ILE A 351 3.32 -6.62 12.29
N ALA A 352 2.59 -7.72 12.10
CA ALA A 352 1.15 -7.71 11.85
C ALA A 352 0.38 -8.60 12.83
N SER A 353 -0.77 -8.11 13.27
CA SER A 353 -1.86 -8.91 13.87
C SER A 353 -3.14 -8.65 13.07
N THR A 354 -4.21 -9.39 13.34
CA THR A 354 -5.47 -9.25 12.59
C THR A 354 -6.01 -7.82 12.54
N GLY A 355 -5.82 -7.03 13.59
CA GLY A 355 -6.37 -5.67 13.71
C GLY A 355 -5.34 -4.54 13.70
N HIS A 356 -4.03 -4.84 13.62
CA HIS A 356 -3.01 -3.79 13.64
C HIS A 356 -1.74 -4.22 12.91
N VAL A 357 -1.05 -3.26 12.29
CA VAL A 357 0.21 -3.51 11.59
C VAL A 357 1.18 -2.35 11.80
N VAL A 358 2.46 -2.67 12.00
CA VAL A 358 3.54 -1.69 12.20
C VAL A 358 4.76 -2.10 11.38
N MET A 359 5.61 -1.14 11.04
CA MET A 359 6.88 -1.41 10.37
C MET A 359 8.05 -1.21 11.34
N VAL A 360 9.08 -2.05 11.26
CA VAL A 360 10.32 -1.92 12.02
C VAL A 360 11.13 -0.79 11.43
N ASP A 361 11.46 0.19 12.27
CA ASP A 361 12.12 1.42 11.87
C ASP A 361 13.64 1.28 12.03
N LYS A 362 14.16 1.30 13.26
CA LYS A 362 15.59 1.14 13.55
C LYS A 362 15.84 -0.06 14.43
N VAL A 363 16.79 -0.88 14.04
CA VAL A 363 17.23 -2.08 14.76
C VAL A 363 18.60 -1.79 15.37
N LYS A 364 18.75 -1.97 16.69
CA LYS A 364 20.05 -1.93 17.36
C LYS A 364 20.60 -3.34 17.51
N ASP A 365 21.88 -3.44 17.91
CA ASP A 365 22.50 -4.71 18.27
C ASP A 365 21.67 -5.47 19.30
N ASP A 366 21.49 -6.77 19.05
CA ASP A 366 20.65 -7.67 19.85
C ASP A 366 19.20 -7.14 19.98
N PRO A 367 18.44 -7.09 18.87
CA PRO A 367 17.15 -6.41 18.85
C PRO A 367 16.12 -7.01 19.80
N PHE A 368 16.24 -8.30 20.12
CA PHE A 368 15.38 -8.97 21.09
C PHE A 368 15.98 -9.04 22.51
N GLY A 369 17.22 -8.61 22.73
CA GLY A 369 17.89 -8.69 24.03
C GLY A 369 18.17 -10.14 24.47
N ILE A 370 18.51 -11.01 23.52
CA ILE A 370 18.67 -12.47 23.69
C ILE A 370 20.12 -12.94 23.55
N ALA A 371 21.09 -12.07 23.24
CA ALA A 371 22.47 -12.46 22.99
C ALA A 371 23.15 -13.12 24.21
N ALA A 372 22.79 -12.67 25.42
CA ALA A 372 23.32 -13.20 26.67
C ALA A 372 22.77 -14.58 27.07
N ALA A 373 21.71 -15.07 26.40
CA ALA A 373 21.15 -16.39 26.67
C ALA A 373 22.16 -17.50 26.33
N LYS A 374 22.23 -18.52 27.18
CA LYS A 374 23.11 -19.69 27.01
C LYS A 374 22.34 -21.01 27.03
N THR A 375 21.11 -21.00 27.55
CA THR A 375 20.26 -22.18 27.74
C THR A 375 18.84 -21.93 27.23
N ALA A 376 18.07 -23.01 27.06
CA ALA A 376 16.64 -22.95 26.76
C ALA A 376 15.87 -22.09 27.79
N ALA A 377 16.18 -22.27 29.08
CA ALA A 377 15.55 -21.51 30.17
C ALA A 377 15.85 -20.01 30.11
N ASP A 378 17.03 -19.62 29.62
CA ASP A 378 17.35 -18.21 29.38
C ASP A 378 16.48 -17.64 28.26
N CYS A 379 16.24 -18.42 27.20
CA CYS A 379 15.34 -18.02 26.10
C CYS A 379 13.90 -17.85 26.58
N ASP A 380 13.41 -18.71 27.46
CA ASP A 380 12.03 -18.64 27.97
C ASP A 380 11.77 -17.34 28.76
N ARG A 381 12.82 -16.72 29.29
CA ARG A 381 12.78 -15.40 29.96
C ARG A 381 12.82 -14.20 29.01
N ALA A 382 12.88 -14.41 27.68
CA ALA A 382 12.77 -13.31 26.72
C ALA A 382 11.47 -12.51 26.97
N SER A 383 11.57 -11.20 26.86
CA SER A 383 10.51 -10.25 27.21
C SER A 383 10.60 -9.02 26.31
N VAL A 384 9.44 -8.43 25.99
CA VAL A 384 9.36 -7.18 25.22
C VAL A 384 10.14 -6.04 25.87
N SER A 385 10.31 -6.04 27.20
CA SER A 385 11.12 -5.04 27.91
C SER A 385 12.58 -4.98 27.43
N ASN A 386 13.07 -6.07 26.84
CA ASN A 386 14.46 -6.18 26.37
C ASN A 386 14.60 -5.78 24.90
N PHE A 387 13.51 -5.41 24.22
CA PHE A 387 13.56 -5.08 22.80
C PHE A 387 14.32 -3.78 22.56
N ARG A 388 15.26 -3.83 21.60
CA ARG A 388 16.19 -2.73 21.29
C ARG A 388 15.98 -2.21 19.87
N PHE A 389 14.72 -2.08 19.46
CA PHE A 389 14.37 -1.50 18.17
C PHE A 389 13.23 -0.49 18.32
N THR A 390 13.06 0.34 17.30
CA THR A 390 11.92 1.25 17.16
C THR A 390 11.00 0.74 16.06
N ILE A 391 9.72 1.10 16.17
CA ILE A 391 8.72 0.89 15.13
C ILE A 391 8.28 2.24 14.56
N ILE A 392 7.83 2.23 13.31
CA ILE A 392 7.14 3.34 12.65
C ILE A 392 5.77 2.83 12.19
N GLN A 393 4.72 3.62 12.42
CA GLN A 393 3.34 3.19 12.26
C GLN A 393 2.41 4.39 12.09
N SER A 394 1.15 4.12 11.76
CA SER A 394 0.03 4.97 12.15
C SER A 394 -0.82 4.26 13.20
N SER A 395 -1.10 4.90 14.33
CA SER A 395 -1.78 4.21 15.46
C SER A 395 -2.55 5.17 16.36
N PRO A 396 -3.54 4.67 17.14
CA PRO A 396 -4.30 5.50 18.07
C PRO A 396 -3.49 5.93 19.31
N SER A 397 -2.19 5.60 19.35
CA SER A 397 -1.32 5.97 20.47
C SER A 397 -1.28 7.48 20.69
N LYS A 398 -1.12 7.88 21.96
CA LYS A 398 -0.99 9.29 22.36
C LYS A 398 -2.14 10.17 21.85
N SER A 399 -3.37 9.70 22.02
CA SER A 399 -4.61 10.35 21.56
C SER A 399 -4.77 10.45 20.03
N GLY A 400 -4.15 9.55 19.27
CA GLY A 400 -4.35 9.46 17.82
C GLY A 400 -3.46 10.38 17.00
N ILE A 401 -2.16 10.40 17.32
CA ILE A 401 -1.13 11.24 16.65
C ILE A 401 -1.00 11.06 15.13
N GLY A 402 -1.66 10.08 14.54
CA GLY A 402 -1.45 9.70 13.14
C GLY A 402 -0.19 8.88 13.03
N MET A 403 0.68 9.28 12.11
CA MET A 403 1.94 8.60 11.93
C MET A 403 2.89 8.90 13.10
N ASN A 404 3.49 7.88 13.69
CA ASN A 404 4.49 8.04 14.75
C ASN A 404 5.60 6.98 14.67
N ARG A 405 6.69 7.28 15.37
CA ARG A 405 7.75 6.33 15.74
C ARG A 405 7.61 6.02 17.22
N TYR A 406 7.80 4.77 17.63
CA TYR A 406 7.66 4.36 19.04
C TYR A 406 8.77 3.38 19.43
N LEU A 407 9.24 3.46 20.68
CA LEU A 407 10.14 2.44 21.23
C LEU A 407 9.39 1.11 21.39
N ALA A 408 9.89 0.04 20.75
CA ALA A 408 9.17 -1.22 20.68
C ALA A 408 8.92 -1.87 22.05
N SER A 409 9.89 -1.77 22.98
CA SER A 409 9.77 -2.35 24.31
C SER A 409 8.61 -1.77 25.12
N GLU A 410 8.36 -0.48 24.94
CA GLU A 410 7.32 0.27 25.60
C GLU A 410 5.97 0.15 24.87
N TYR A 411 5.98 0.22 23.54
CA TYR A 411 4.79 0.05 22.72
C TYR A 411 4.14 -1.33 22.96
N PHE A 412 4.92 -2.40 22.80
CA PHE A 412 4.37 -3.75 22.92
C PHE A 412 4.01 -4.10 24.36
N ALA A 413 4.61 -3.48 25.37
CA ALA A 413 4.21 -3.70 26.77
C ALA A 413 2.72 -3.37 27.01
N GLY A 414 2.16 -2.42 26.26
CA GLY A 414 0.75 -2.02 26.33
C GLY A 414 -0.22 -2.83 25.46
N THR A 415 0.24 -3.81 24.66
CA THR A 415 -0.59 -4.55 23.70
C THR A 415 -0.60 -6.05 23.98
N THR A 416 -1.71 -6.66 24.41
CA THR A 416 -1.72 -8.08 24.81
C THR A 416 -1.34 -9.04 23.67
N GLY A 417 -1.96 -8.90 22.49
CA GLY A 417 -1.75 -9.80 21.35
C GLY A 417 -0.33 -9.70 20.78
N MET A 418 0.09 -8.49 20.42
CA MET A 418 1.42 -8.25 19.87
C MET A 418 2.54 -8.52 20.87
N LYS A 419 2.35 -8.23 22.17
CA LYS A 419 3.31 -8.63 23.22
C LYS A 419 3.56 -10.12 23.22
N THR A 420 2.48 -10.90 23.20
CA THR A 420 2.55 -12.36 23.24
C THR A 420 3.24 -12.90 22.01
N GLY A 421 2.84 -12.44 20.82
CA GLY A 421 3.43 -12.90 19.56
C GLY A 421 4.91 -12.52 19.42
N MET A 422 5.27 -11.27 19.72
CA MET A 422 6.66 -10.83 19.63
C MET A 422 7.55 -11.49 20.69
N THR A 423 7.04 -11.79 21.88
CA THR A 423 7.76 -12.58 22.88
C THR A 423 8.01 -14.01 22.36
N ALA A 424 7.04 -14.62 21.67
CA ALA A 424 7.21 -15.93 21.06
C ALA A 424 8.29 -15.91 19.96
N TYR A 425 8.34 -14.85 19.13
CA TYR A 425 9.44 -14.67 18.16
C TYR A 425 10.80 -14.55 18.85
N ALA A 426 10.92 -13.71 19.89
CA ALA A 426 12.17 -13.55 20.63
C ALA A 426 12.67 -14.89 21.23
N ARG A 427 11.77 -15.68 21.82
CA ARG A 427 12.05 -17.04 22.31
C ARG A 427 12.52 -17.96 21.19
N SER A 428 11.83 -17.91 20.05
CA SER A 428 12.13 -18.74 18.89
C SER A 428 13.52 -18.42 18.30
N PHE A 429 13.82 -17.15 18.04
CA PHE A 429 15.14 -16.70 17.59
C PHE A 429 16.25 -17.05 18.59
N CYS A 430 15.99 -16.91 19.89
CA CYS A 430 16.95 -17.29 20.93
C CYS A 430 17.30 -18.78 20.88
N ARG A 431 16.29 -19.65 20.75
CA ARG A 431 16.50 -21.10 20.73
C ARG A 431 17.27 -21.55 19.49
N VAL A 432 16.87 -21.07 18.30
CA VAL A 432 17.58 -21.44 17.06
C VAL A 432 19.02 -20.94 17.07
N ARG A 433 19.29 -19.76 17.64
CA ARG A 433 20.66 -19.22 17.85
C ARG A 433 21.52 -20.16 18.70
N LEU A 434 20.93 -20.78 19.73
CA LEU A 434 21.59 -21.78 20.58
C LEU A 434 21.69 -23.18 19.93
N GLY A 435 21.21 -23.35 18.70
CA GLY A 435 21.14 -24.66 18.04
C GLY A 435 20.07 -25.59 18.60
N LEU A 436 19.08 -25.04 19.31
CA LEU A 436 17.93 -25.76 19.83
C LEU A 436 16.76 -25.65 18.86
N ASP A 437 15.83 -26.61 18.95
CA ASP A 437 14.58 -26.52 18.19
C ASP A 437 13.77 -25.29 18.62
N PRO A 438 13.15 -24.58 17.65
CA PRO A 438 12.21 -23.52 17.97
C PRO A 438 11.02 -24.10 18.76
N PRO A 439 10.31 -23.29 19.55
CA PRO A 439 9.09 -23.74 20.23
C PRO A 439 8.10 -24.28 19.20
N THR A 440 7.39 -25.38 19.55
CA THR A 440 6.35 -25.98 18.70
C THR A 440 5.17 -25.04 18.44
N THR A 441 4.98 -24.05 19.31
CA THR A 441 4.00 -22.97 19.16
C THR A 441 4.70 -21.68 18.82
N LEU A 442 4.80 -21.37 17.52
CA LEU A 442 5.02 -20.00 17.08
C LEU A 442 3.77 -19.17 17.36
N ALA A 443 3.95 -17.84 17.36
CA ALA A 443 2.84 -16.91 17.41
C ALA A 443 1.81 -17.26 16.32
N ASN A 444 0.54 -17.39 16.70
CA ASN A 444 -0.53 -17.57 15.73
C ASN A 444 -0.90 -16.22 15.10
N THR A 445 -1.72 -16.26 14.05
CA THR A 445 -2.12 -15.06 13.29
C THR A 445 -2.87 -14.02 14.12
N THR A 446 -3.46 -14.40 15.26
CA THR A 446 -4.18 -13.47 16.15
C THR A 446 -3.27 -12.73 17.13
N GLN A 447 -2.02 -13.16 17.30
CA GLN A 447 -1.05 -12.54 18.21
C GLN A 447 -0.18 -11.50 17.50
N ALA A 448 0.84 -11.96 16.78
CA ALA A 448 1.66 -11.17 15.87
C ALA A 448 2.46 -12.09 14.95
N VAL A 449 2.64 -11.71 13.70
CA VAL A 449 3.59 -12.30 12.78
C VAL A 449 4.57 -11.24 12.31
N ILE A 450 5.80 -11.64 12.02
CA ILE A 450 6.75 -10.79 11.32
C ILE A 450 6.74 -11.23 9.86
N VAL A 451 6.53 -10.29 8.94
CA VAL A 451 6.60 -10.53 7.49
C VAL A 451 7.62 -9.59 6.85
N ARG A 452 8.25 -10.07 5.78
CA ARG A 452 9.27 -9.36 5.04
C ARG A 452 8.93 -9.35 3.56
N HIS A 453 9.07 -8.19 2.94
CA HIS A 453 8.97 -8.05 1.50
C HIS A 453 10.16 -8.74 0.81
N GLN A 454 9.90 -9.49 -0.27
CA GLN A 454 10.90 -10.34 -0.92
C GLN A 454 11.96 -9.56 -1.75
N GLY A 455 11.60 -8.38 -2.26
CA GLY A 455 12.52 -7.46 -2.94
C GLY A 455 13.08 -7.92 -4.30
N GLY A 456 12.68 -9.08 -4.81
CA GLY A 456 13.07 -9.58 -6.12
C GLY A 456 12.36 -8.84 -7.28
N ALA A 457 12.84 -9.02 -8.52
CA ALA A 457 12.34 -8.31 -9.70
C ALA A 457 10.83 -8.50 -9.97
N ALA A 458 10.27 -9.67 -9.61
CA ALA A 458 8.83 -9.91 -9.71
C ALA A 458 8.00 -9.05 -8.73
N CYS A 459 8.66 -8.50 -7.71
CA CYS A 459 8.11 -7.75 -6.59
C CYS A 459 8.57 -6.28 -6.55
N THR A 460 9.15 -5.77 -7.63
CA THR A 460 9.51 -4.36 -7.76
C THR A 460 8.82 -3.75 -8.97
N ASP A 461 8.55 -2.44 -8.91
CA ASP A 461 7.85 -1.68 -9.93
C ASP A 461 8.24 -0.19 -9.92
N ALA A 462 7.57 0.61 -10.75
CA ALA A 462 7.52 2.05 -10.60
C ALA A 462 7.05 2.44 -9.20
N ARG A 463 7.65 3.51 -8.68
CA ARG A 463 7.20 4.18 -7.47
C ARG A 463 5.93 4.96 -7.76
N ILE A 464 4.99 4.90 -6.83
CA ILE A 464 3.86 5.82 -6.83
C ILE A 464 4.29 7.12 -6.12
N PRO A 465 4.15 8.30 -6.76
CA PRO A 465 4.47 9.56 -6.12
C PRO A 465 3.47 9.88 -5.00
N LEU A 466 3.88 10.71 -4.05
CA LEU A 466 2.99 11.33 -3.07
C LEU A 466 2.63 12.74 -3.51
N ALA A 467 1.36 13.12 -3.33
CA ALA A 467 0.96 14.52 -3.53
C ALA A 467 1.76 15.40 -2.56
N GLY A 468 2.21 16.57 -3.04
CA GLY A 468 2.98 17.51 -2.21
C GLY A 468 4.40 17.06 -1.85
N GLU A 469 4.93 15.98 -2.42
CA GLU A 469 6.30 15.53 -2.10
C GLU A 469 7.40 16.50 -2.54
N SER A 470 7.14 17.28 -3.60
CA SER A 470 8.04 18.33 -4.11
C SER A 470 8.31 19.45 -3.11
N CYS A 471 7.43 19.62 -2.11
CA CYS A 471 7.63 20.55 -1.01
C CYS A 471 8.95 20.27 -0.27
N LEU A 472 9.35 19.01 -0.18
CA LEU A 472 10.56 18.61 0.52
C LEU A 472 11.82 18.78 -0.32
N ALA A 473 11.74 19.29 -1.56
CA ALA A 473 12.91 19.59 -2.40
C ALA A 473 13.90 20.57 -1.72
N GLY A 474 13.40 21.46 -0.86
CA GLY A 474 14.23 22.37 -0.05
C GLY A 474 14.91 21.71 1.15
N CYS A 475 14.59 20.46 1.47
CA CYS A 475 15.30 19.69 2.47
C CYS A 475 16.64 19.27 1.87
N GLY A 476 17.73 19.90 2.33
CA GLY A 476 19.08 19.55 1.91
C GLY A 476 19.40 18.07 2.16
N THR A 477 20.57 17.62 1.70
CA THR A 477 21.02 16.24 1.93
C THR A 477 21.24 16.01 3.43
N VAL A 478 20.43 15.12 4.02
CA VAL A 478 20.61 14.68 5.40
C VAL A 478 21.67 13.57 5.37
N THR A 479 22.79 13.76 6.07
CA THR A 479 23.85 12.75 6.12
C THR A 479 23.36 11.52 6.87
N ALA A 480 23.70 10.32 6.40
CA ALA A 480 23.25 9.06 7.00
C ALA A 480 23.55 8.93 8.50
N SER A 481 24.60 9.60 9.00
CA SER A 481 24.97 9.67 10.42
C SER A 481 24.00 10.46 11.31
N SER A 482 23.06 11.20 10.72
CA SER A 482 22.03 11.97 11.44
C SER A 482 20.67 11.27 11.48
N LEU A 483 20.56 10.11 10.83
CA LEU A 483 19.50 9.13 11.00
C LEU A 483 20.00 8.11 12.02
#